data_AF-A0A7X4AKX9-F1
#
_entry.id   AF-A0A7X4AKX9-F1
#
_cell.length_a   1.000
_cell.length_b   1.000
_cell.length_c   1.000
_cell.angle_alpha   90.00
_cell.angle_beta   90.00
_cell.angle_gamma   90.00
#
_symmetry.space_group_name_H-M   'P 1'
#
loop_
_entity.id
_entity.type
_entity.pdbx_description
1 polymer ?
#
loop_
_entity_poly.entity_id
_entity_poly.type
_entity_poly.pdbx_seq_one_letter_code
_entity_poly.pdbx_strand_id
1 'polypeptide(L)'
;MTNYTARDLVESGTLPPRTLEACLECIRKQQNILVTGEVGSGKTTLLQALAGLLPDDDPVLVLEDGNELSLDGPHRERVFVPRGDLDNPTRKVVASALRDSPRRLVVGNLCPP
;
A
#
# COMPACT_ATOMS: atom_id res chain seq x y z
N MET A 1 -6.31 15.67 -2.77
CA MET A 1 -5.49 14.82 -3.66
C MET A 1 -6.43 14.01 -4.53
N THR A 2 -6.19 13.95 -5.84
CA THR A 2 -7.01 13.13 -6.75
C THR A 2 -6.69 11.66 -6.49
N ASN A 3 -7.69 10.86 -6.14
CA ASN A 3 -7.53 9.44 -5.87
C ASN A 3 -7.68 8.67 -7.20
N TYR A 4 -6.56 8.23 -7.79
CA TYR A 4 -6.58 7.46 -9.03
C TYR A 4 -6.89 5.99 -8.75
N THR A 5 -7.87 5.46 -9.46
CA THR A 5 -8.21 4.04 -9.44
C THR A 5 -7.33 3.24 -10.40
N ALA A 6 -7.30 1.91 -10.24
CA ALA A 6 -6.60 1.04 -11.19
C ALA A 6 -7.15 1.18 -12.63
N ARG A 7 -8.44 1.49 -12.76
CA ARG A 7 -9.08 1.76 -14.05
C ARG A 7 -8.53 3.04 -14.69
N ASP A 8 -8.39 4.12 -13.92
CA ASP A 8 -7.83 5.38 -14.43
C ASP A 8 -6.40 5.18 -14.94
N LEU A 9 -5.60 4.35 -14.27
CA LEU A 9 -4.23 4.03 -14.69
C LEU A 9 -4.18 3.16 -15.96
N VAL A 10 -5.18 2.32 -16.20
CA VAL A 10 -5.31 1.58 -17.46
C VAL A 10 -5.71 2.50 -18.60
N GLU A 11 -6.70 3.37 -18.36
CA GLU A 11 -7.20 4.33 -19.34
C GLU A 11 -6.13 5.36 -19.73
N SER A 12 -5.24 5.75 -18.81
CA SER A 12 -4.10 6.63 -19.09
C SER A 12 -2.93 5.92 -19.78
N GLY A 13 -2.94 4.59 -19.89
CA GLY A 13 -1.84 3.78 -20.41
C GLY A 13 -0.66 3.59 -19.44
N THR A 14 -0.75 4.11 -18.20
CA THR A 14 0.30 3.96 -17.17
C THR A 14 0.40 2.51 -16.69
N LEU A 15 -0.72 1.80 -16.58
CA LEU A 15 -0.79 0.41 -16.18
C LEU A 15 -1.41 -0.43 -17.32
N PRO A 16 -0.60 -1.18 -18.09
CA PRO A 16 -1.14 -2.03 -19.15
C PRO A 16 -2.17 -3.04 -18.59
N PRO A 17 -3.26 -3.35 -19.30
CA PRO A 17 -4.30 -4.27 -18.82
C PRO A 17 -3.76 -5.63 -18.36
N ARG A 18 -2.81 -6.20 -19.12
CA ARG A 18 -2.17 -7.48 -18.77
C ARG A 18 -1.39 -7.42 -17.46
N THR A 19 -0.79 -6.28 -17.15
CA THR A 19 -0.07 -6.07 -15.88
C THR A 19 -1.07 -5.97 -14.73
N LEU A 20 -2.19 -5.27 -14.93
CA LEU A 20 -3.27 -5.24 -13.93
C LEU A 20 -3.84 -6.65 -13.65
N GLU A 21 -4.07 -7.45 -14.70
CA GLU A 21 -4.51 -8.85 -14.56
C GLU A 21 -3.54 -9.68 -13.72
N ALA A 22 -2.23 -9.57 -13.98
CA ALA A 22 -1.20 -10.23 -13.18
C ALA A 22 -1.20 -9.76 -11.72
N CYS A 23 -1.32 -8.44 -11.48
CA CYS A 23 -1.43 -7.91 -10.13
C CYS A 23 -2.69 -8.42 -9.39
N LEU A 24 -3.83 -8.51 -10.09
CA LEU A 24 -5.07 -9.06 -9.54
C LEU A 24 -4.91 -10.53 -9.16
N GLU A 25 -4.21 -11.33 -9.96
CA GLU A 25 -3.88 -12.71 -9.59
C GLU A 25 -3.01 -12.77 -8.34
N CYS A 26 -1.97 -11.94 -8.25
CA CYS A 26 -1.13 -11.85 -7.06
C CYS A 26 -1.96 -11.47 -5.82
N ILE A 27 -2.86 -10.50 -5.94
CA ILE A 27 -3.76 -10.08 -4.86
C ILE A 27 -4.66 -11.24 -4.40
N ARG A 28 -5.25 -12.01 -5.33
CA ARG A 28 -6.11 -13.16 -5.02
C ARG A 28 -5.33 -14.29 -4.36
N LYS A 29 -4.09 -14.53 -4.81
CA LYS A 29 -3.18 -15.56 -4.27
C LYS A 29 -2.44 -15.10 -3.00
N GLN A 30 -2.77 -13.92 -2.47
CA GLN A 30 -2.13 -13.32 -1.29
C GLN A 30 -0.59 -13.23 -1.42
N GLN A 31 -0.11 -12.95 -2.64
CA GLN A 31 1.30 -12.77 -2.92
C GLN A 31 1.74 -11.34 -2.58
N ASN A 32 3.00 -11.20 -2.18
CA ASN A 32 3.61 -9.91 -1.91
C ASN A 32 3.84 -9.14 -3.23
N ILE A 33 3.47 -7.86 -3.24
CA ILE A 33 3.71 -6.95 -4.35
C ILE A 33 4.59 -5.80 -3.83
N LEU A 34 5.72 -5.57 -4.50
CA LEU A 34 6.62 -4.45 -4.21
C LEU A 34 6.57 -3.44 -5.35
N VAL A 35 6.28 -2.19 -5.03
CA VAL A 35 6.28 -1.08 -6.00
C VAL A 35 7.54 -0.24 -5.79
N THR A 36 8.42 -0.20 -6.79
CA THR A 36 9.72 0.50 -6.74
C THR A 36 9.87 1.50 -7.87
N GLY A 37 10.81 2.45 -7.74
CA GLY A 37 11.06 3.51 -8.72
C GLY A 37 11.54 4.81 -8.09
N GLU A 38 11.92 5.78 -8.92
CA GLU A 38 12.46 7.08 -8.49
C GLU A 38 11.42 7.95 -7.76
N VAL A 39 11.87 8.99 -7.06
CA VAL A 39 10.97 9.99 -6.46
C VAL A 39 10.13 10.65 -7.56
N GLY A 40 8.82 10.80 -7.35
CA GLY A 40 7.92 11.38 -8.34
C GLY A 40 7.43 10.45 -9.45
N SER A 41 7.91 9.19 -9.53
CA SER A 41 7.50 8.23 -10.57
C SER A 41 6.07 7.66 -10.43
N GLY A 42 5.30 8.07 -9.42
CA GLY A 42 3.92 7.61 -9.23
C GLY A 42 3.75 6.32 -8.43
N LYS A 43 4.78 5.86 -7.69
CA LYS A 43 4.71 4.65 -6.83
C LYS A 43 3.52 4.65 -5.88
N THR A 44 3.36 5.73 -5.11
CA THR A 44 2.26 5.85 -4.13
C THR A 44 0.90 5.79 -4.82
N THR A 45 0.78 6.42 -6.00
CA THR A 45 -0.43 6.35 -6.83
C THR A 45 -0.74 4.91 -7.26
N LEU A 46 0.25 4.18 -7.77
CA LEU A 46 0.07 2.78 -8.17
C LEU A 46 -0.25 1.89 -6.97
N LEU A 47 0.46 2.06 -5.85
CA LEU A 47 0.20 1.33 -4.61
C LEU A 47 -1.24 1.55 -4.13
N GLN A 48 -1.70 2.79 -4.11
CA GLN A 48 -3.06 3.15 -3.70
C GLN A 48 -4.10 2.53 -4.64
N ALA A 49 -3.89 2.63 -5.95
CA ALA A 49 -4.77 2.04 -6.96
C ALA A 49 -4.89 0.51 -6.80
N LEU A 50 -3.78 -0.18 -6.54
CA LEU A 50 -3.77 -1.64 -6.30
C LEU A 50 -4.36 -2.02 -4.94
N ALA A 51 -4.07 -1.26 -3.89
CA ALA A 51 -4.61 -1.49 -2.55
C ALA A 51 -6.13 -1.22 -2.47
N GLY A 52 -6.66 -0.38 -3.37
CA GLY A 52 -8.10 -0.20 -3.58
C GLY A 52 -8.80 -1.42 -4.21
N LEU A 53 -8.05 -2.41 -4.72
CA LEU A 53 -8.59 -3.67 -5.26
C LEU A 53 -8.62 -4.80 -4.23
N LEU A 54 -8.12 -4.55 -3.00
CA LEU A 54 -8.22 -5.51 -1.91
C LEU A 54 -9.70 -5.74 -1.54
N PRO A 55 -10.13 -6.99 -1.30
CA PRO A 55 -11.48 -7.29 -0.84
C PRO A 55 -11.82 -6.53 0.45
N ASP A 56 -13.06 -6.05 0.59
CA ASP A 56 -13.51 -5.27 1.76
C ASP A 56 -13.59 -6.10 3.05
N ASP A 57 -13.63 -7.43 2.94
CA ASP A 57 -13.67 -8.38 4.07
C ASP A 57 -12.28 -8.84 4.54
N ASP A 58 -11.21 -8.47 3.83
CA ASP A 58 -9.83 -8.73 4.25
C ASP A 58 -9.37 -7.64 5.23
N PRO A 59 -9.04 -7.95 6.50
CA PRO A 59 -8.46 -6.97 7.41
C PRO A 59 -7.15 -6.41 6.85
N VAL A 60 -7.10 -5.09 6.65
CA VAL A 60 -5.95 -4.37 6.10
C VAL A 60 -5.36 -3.48 7.18
N LEU A 61 -4.06 -3.65 7.42
CA LEU A 61 -3.29 -2.72 8.21
C LEU A 61 -2.44 -1.84 7.28
N VAL A 62 -2.59 -0.53 7.39
CA VAL A 62 -1.85 0.46 6.60
C VAL A 62 -0.77 1.11 7.47
N LEU A 63 0.48 1.02 7.05
CA LEU A 63 1.64 1.67 7.68
C LEU A 63 2.14 2.81 6.81
N GLU A 64 2.15 4.03 7.33
CA GLU A 64 2.63 5.21 6.61
C GLU A 64 3.27 6.24 7.55
N ASP A 65 4.24 7.02 7.04
CA ASP A 65 4.95 8.05 7.82
C ASP A 65 4.29 9.45 7.79
N GLY A 66 3.08 9.50 7.23
CA GLY A 66 2.22 10.65 7.02
C GLY A 66 0.82 10.16 6.62
N ASN A 67 -0.05 11.03 6.13
CA ASN A 67 -1.41 10.67 5.68
C ASN A 67 -1.52 10.79 4.15
N GLU A 68 -0.66 10.06 3.43
CA GLU A 68 -0.59 10.14 1.96
C GLU A 68 -1.57 9.19 1.29
N LEU A 69 -1.80 8.01 1.90
CA LEU A 69 -2.68 6.99 1.34
C LEU A 69 -4.14 7.30 1.66
N SER A 70 -5.02 7.21 0.67
CA SER A 70 -6.47 7.34 0.84
C SER A 70 -7.13 5.96 0.74
N LEU A 71 -6.97 5.14 1.79
CA LEU A 71 -7.40 3.73 1.86
C LEU A 71 -8.38 3.50 3.02
N ASP A 72 -9.35 4.38 3.21
CA ASP A 72 -10.36 4.22 4.26
C ASP A 72 -11.44 3.22 3.85
N GLY A 73 -11.93 2.44 4.80
CA GLY A 73 -12.96 1.43 4.54
C GLY A 73 -13.22 0.53 5.75
N PRO A 74 -14.25 -0.33 5.67
CA PRO A 74 -14.48 -1.35 6.70
C PRO A 74 -13.25 -2.25 6.81
N HIS A 75 -12.89 -2.64 8.03
CA HIS A 75 -11.74 -3.51 8.30
C HIS A 75 -10.35 -2.96 7.89
N ARG A 76 -10.24 -1.65 7.70
CA ARG A 76 -8.96 -0.97 7.42
C ARG A 76 -8.50 -0.17 8.64
N GLU A 77 -7.35 -0.53 9.18
CA GLU A 77 -6.72 0.17 10.30
C GLU A 77 -5.44 0.87 9.83
N ARG A 78 -5.13 2.03 10.42
CA ARG A 78 -3.95 2.82 10.08
C ARG A 78 -3.03 2.96 11.29
N VAL A 79 -1.74 2.79 11.05
CA VAL A 79 -0.69 3.05 12.04
C VAL A 79 0.32 4.02 11.43
N PHE A 80 0.48 5.16 12.09
CA PHE A 80 1.46 6.17 11.72
C PHE A 80 2.83 5.80 12.25
N VAL A 81 3.83 5.80 11.37
CA VAL A 81 5.24 5.54 11.69
C VAL A 81 5.97 6.89 11.75
N PRO A 82 6.36 7.41 12.91
CA PRO A 82 7.03 8.70 13.00
C PRO A 82 8.32 8.75 12.17
N ARG A 83 8.54 9.85 11.46
CA ARG A 83 9.78 10.12 10.73
C ARG A 83 10.92 10.43 11.71
N GLY A 84 12.09 9.84 11.49
CA GLY A 84 13.35 10.33 12.06
C GLY A 84 13.65 9.95 13.51
N ASP A 85 13.76 8.65 13.82
CA ASP A 85 14.43 8.20 15.03
C ASP A 85 15.56 7.21 14.71
N LEU A 86 16.74 7.50 15.26
CA LEU A 86 17.98 6.72 15.12
C LEU A 86 17.86 5.26 15.66
N ASP A 87 16.82 4.98 16.46
CA ASP A 87 16.54 3.68 17.09
C ASP A 87 15.53 2.80 16.33
N ASN A 88 15.16 3.20 15.11
CA ASN A 88 14.31 2.46 14.16
C ASN A 88 12.92 2.04 14.70
N PRO A 89 11.99 3.01 14.83
CA PRO A 89 10.58 2.74 15.13
C PRO A 89 9.91 1.90 14.05
N THR A 90 10.31 2.03 12.78
CA THR A 90 9.72 1.31 11.65
C THR A 90 9.76 -0.21 11.83
N ARG A 91 10.92 -0.79 12.15
CA ARG A 91 11.03 -2.24 12.34
C ARG A 91 10.19 -2.74 13.52
N LYS A 92 10.13 -1.97 14.60
CA LYS A 92 9.31 -2.30 15.79
C LYS A 92 7.82 -2.21 15.47
N VAL A 93 7.39 -1.17 14.75
CA VAL A 93 6.00 -0.98 14.34
C VAL A 93 5.58 -2.07 13.36
N VAL A 94 6.38 -2.37 12.34
CA VAL A 94 6.12 -3.49 11.41
C VAL A 94 6.05 -4.81 12.17
N ALA A 95 6.99 -5.07 13.10
CA ALA A 95 6.97 -6.29 13.89
C ALA A 95 5.74 -6.38 14.82
N SER A 96 5.27 -5.26 15.37
CA SER A 96 4.06 -5.20 16.19
C SER A 96 2.82 -5.44 15.33
N ALA A 97 2.72 -4.73 14.21
CA ALA A 97 1.68 -4.88 13.20
C ALA A 97 1.50 -6.34 12.74
N LEU A 98 2.60 -7.06 12.55
CA LEU A 98 2.55 -8.48 12.18
C LEU A 98 2.06 -9.40 13.30
N ARG A 99 2.16 -9.01 14.58
CA ARG A 99 1.62 -9.80 15.71
C ARG A 99 0.10 -9.75 15.76
N ASP A 100 -0.48 -8.65 15.31
CA ASP A 100 -1.93 -8.50 15.19
C ASP A 100 -2.50 -9.37 14.04
N SER A 101 -1.61 -10.10 13.34
CA SER A 101 -1.94 -11.08 12.30
C SER A 101 -2.90 -10.54 11.23
N PRO A 102 -2.64 -9.34 10.67
CA PRO A 102 -3.49 -8.79 9.64
C PRO A 102 -3.44 -9.71 8.42
N ARG A 103 -4.56 -9.81 7.69
CA ARG A 103 -4.56 -10.53 6.41
C ARG A 103 -3.77 -9.79 5.34
N ARG A 104 -3.76 -8.47 5.37
CA ARG A 104 -3.06 -7.62 4.41
C ARG A 104 -2.28 -6.54 5.16
N LEU A 105 -1.04 -6.33 4.73
CA LEU A 105 -0.21 -5.21 5.17
C LEU A 105 0.07 -4.32 3.96
N VAL A 106 -0.38 -3.07 4.00
CA VAL A 106 -0.04 -2.05 3.00
C VAL A 106 0.97 -1.11 3.63
N VAL A 107 2.17 -1.07 3.05
CA VAL A 107 3.25 -0.21 3.53
C VAL A 107 3.43 0.91 2.52
N GLY A 108 3.13 2.14 2.93
CA GLY A 108 3.39 3.34 2.16
C GLY A 108 4.89 3.65 2.08
N ASN A 109 5.23 4.86 1.63
CA ASN A 109 6.60 5.30 1.70
C ASN A 109 6.97 5.53 3.17
N LEU A 110 8.04 4.86 3.62
CA LEU A 110 8.59 5.04 4.96
C LEU A 110 9.97 5.65 4.77
N CYS A 111 10.17 6.87 5.26
CA CYS A 111 11.50 7.47 5.27
C CYS A 111 12.47 6.56 6.02
N PRO A 112 13.61 6.18 5.40
CA PRO A 112 14.71 5.62 6.15
C PRO A 112 15.22 6.64 7.19
N PRO A 113 15.92 6.17 8.25
CA PRO A 113 16.56 7.05 9.22
C PRO A 113 17.58 8.00 8.57
#